data_AF-A0A2E1INL7-F1
#
_entry.id   AF-A0A2E1INL7-F1
#
_cell.length_a   1.000
_cell.length_b   1.000
_cell.length_c   1.000
_cell.angle_alpha   90.00
_cell.angle_beta   90.00
_cell.angle_gamma   90.00
#
_symmetry.space_group_name_H-M   'P 1'
#
loop_
_entity.id
_entity.type
_entity.pdbx_description
1 polymer ?
#
loop_
_entity_poly.entity_id
_entity_poly.type
_entity_poly.pdbx_seq_one_letter_code
_entity_poly.pdbx_strand_id
1 'polypeptide(L)' 'MDLILQSADAPGLARLQVDSVFGALWVQTHFEQSEWDTLLSGQACFGMDCLSDLLSDARQAGLAVRCFVVVVAES' A
#
# COMPACT_ATOMS: atom_id res chain seq x y z
N MET A 1 -0.30 8.67 10.00
CA MET A 1 -0.84 8.33 8.66
C MET A 1 -1.45 6.94 8.81
N ASP A 2 -2.32 6.50 7.91
CA ASP A 2 -2.93 5.17 8.02
C ASP A 2 -2.22 4.16 7.13
N LEU A 3 -1.93 4.57 5.88
CA LEU A 3 -1.15 3.79 4.92
C LEU A 3 0.00 4.62 4.35
N ILE A 4 1.15 4.00 4.18
CA ILE A 4 2.36 4.62 3.63
C ILE A 4 2.85 3.76 2.46
N LEU A 5 2.96 4.35 1.27
CA LEU A 5 3.55 3.71 0.11
C LEU A 5 5.02 4.14 -0.05
N GLN A 6 5.92 3.17 -0.18
CA GLN A 6 7.36 3.36 -0.39
C GLN A 6 7.83 2.59 -1.62
N SER A 7 8.88 3.05 -2.30
CA SER A 7 9.52 2.25 -3.35
C SER A 7 10.13 0.99 -2.75
N ALA A 8 9.96 -0.15 -3.43
CA ALA A 8 10.67 -1.37 -3.07
C ALA A 8 12.07 -1.40 -3.72
N ASP A 9 12.90 -2.37 -3.34
CA ASP A 9 14.25 -2.56 -3.89
C ASP A 9 14.26 -2.93 -5.38
N ALA A 10 13.11 -3.36 -5.93
CA ALA A 10 12.96 -3.72 -7.32
C ALA A 10 12.19 -2.63 -8.10
N PRO A 11 12.63 -2.27 -9.33
CA PRO A 11 11.92 -1.32 -10.18
C PRO A 11 10.47 -1.77 -10.45
N GLY A 12 9.54 -0.81 -10.43
CA GLY A 12 8.12 -1.09 -10.69
C GLY A 12 7.38 -1.77 -9.54
N LEU A 13 8.04 -2.00 -8.39
CA LEU A 13 7.41 -2.48 -7.17
C LEU A 13 7.41 -1.40 -6.08
N ALA A 14 6.34 -1.40 -5.28
CA ALA A 14 6.23 -0.56 -4.10
C ALA A 14 5.69 -1.34 -2.91
N ARG A 15 6.14 -0.96 -1.71
CA ARG A 15 5.75 -1.55 -0.44
C ARG A 15 4.69 -0.69 0.22
N LEU A 16 3.60 -1.32 0.65
CA LEU A 16 2.57 -0.70 1.47
C LEU A 16 2.86 -1.00 2.94
N GLN A 17 3.05 0.03 3.74
CA GLN A 17 3.19 -0.08 5.19
C GLN A 17 1.91 0.43 5.86
N VAL A 18 1.44 -0.32 6.83
CA VAL A 18 0.33 0.07 7.72
C VAL A 18 0.90 0.79 8.94
N ASP A 19 0.38 1.98 9.24
CA ASP A 19 0.89 2.86 10.31
C ASP A 19 -0.20 3.22 11.35
N SER A 20 -1.40 2.65 11.20
CA SER A 20 -2.50 2.83 12.16
C SER A 20 -3.45 1.63 12.22
N VAL A 21 -4.28 1.58 13.26
CA VAL A 21 -5.34 0.57 13.41
C VAL A 21 -6.39 0.67 12.29
N PHE A 22 -6.66 1.88 11.79
CA PHE A 22 -7.61 2.07 10.68
C PHE A 22 -7.03 1.53 9.37
N GLY A 23 -5.73 1.72 9.14
CA GLY A 23 -5.00 1.10 8.03
C GLY A 23 -5.04 -0.43 8.11
N ALA A 24 -4.81 -0.98 9.31
CA ALA A 24 -4.86 -2.42 9.51
C ALA A 24 -6.26 -2.98 9.20
N LEU A 25 -7.31 -2.43 9.80
CA LEU A 25 -8.69 -2.86 9.58
C LEU A 25 -9.10 -2.77 8.10
N TRP A 26 -8.68 -1.73 7.40
CA TRP A 26 -8.99 -1.60 5.97
C TRP A 26 -8.27 -2.65 5.12
N VAL A 27 -6.98 -2.93 5.37
CA VAL A 27 -6.27 -4.04 4.71
C VAL A 27 -6.99 -5.35 4.99
N GLN A 28 -7.46 -5.50 6.23
CA GLN A 28 -8.12 -6.71 6.67
C GLN A 28 -9.46 -7.00 5.97
N THR A 29 -10.13 -6.00 5.40
CA THR A 29 -11.37 -6.19 4.63
C THR A 29 -11.13 -6.48 3.15
N HIS A 30 -9.91 -6.26 2.64
CA HIS A 30 -9.59 -6.32 1.21
C HIS A 30 -8.74 -7.54 0.82
N PHE A 31 -8.07 -8.17 1.79
CA PHE A 31 -7.14 -9.26 1.56
C PHE A 31 -7.47 -10.47 2.42
N GLU A 32 -7.12 -11.66 1.96
CA GLU A 32 -7.27 -12.87 2.75
C GLU A 32 -6.31 -12.88 3.95
N GLN A 33 -6.60 -13.72 4.95
CA GLN A 33 -5.81 -13.79 6.18
C GLN A 33 -4.33 -14.17 5.93
N SER A 34 -4.03 -14.93 4.88
CA SER A 34 -2.64 -15.25 4.50
C SER A 34 -1.88 -14.02 3.95
N GLU A 35 -2.60 -13.11 3.31
CA GLU A 35 -2.04 -11.96 2.58
C GLU A 35 -1.91 -10.74 3.49
N TRP A 36 -2.93 -10.48 4.32
CA TRP A 36 -2.96 -9.34 5.22
C TRP A 36 -1.84 -9.39 6.30
N ASP A 37 -1.33 -10.58 6.64
CA ASP A 37 -0.32 -10.83 7.69
C ASP A 37 1.05 -10.52 7.09
N THR A 38 1.21 -10.87 5.81
CA THR A 38 2.37 -10.49 4.99
C THR A 38 2.43 -8.97 4.80
N LEU A 39 1.27 -8.30 4.63
CA LEU A 39 1.16 -6.84 4.55
C LEU A 39 1.49 -6.16 5.88
N LEU A 40 0.92 -6.65 6.98
CA LEU A 40 1.15 -6.10 8.32
C LEU A 40 2.58 -6.30 8.83
N SER A 41 3.26 -7.37 8.38
CA SER A 41 4.70 -7.58 8.62
C SER A 41 5.60 -6.76 7.67
N GLY A 42 5.01 -5.96 6.78
CA GLY A 42 5.71 -5.14 5.81
C GLY A 42 6.49 -5.94 4.78
N GLN A 43 6.15 -7.21 4.54
CA GLN A 43 6.86 -8.09 3.61
C GLN A 43 6.25 -8.11 2.21
N ALA A 44 5.07 -7.51 2.02
CA ALA A 44 4.40 -7.49 0.73
C ALA A 44 4.85 -6.31 -0.16
N CYS A 45 5.04 -6.60 -1.45
CA CYS A 45 5.24 -5.60 -2.48
C CYS A 45 4.13 -5.72 -3.54
N PHE A 46 3.71 -4.60 -4.07
CA PHE A 46 2.71 -4.51 -5.14
C PHE A 46 3.34 -3.97 -6.41
N GLY A 47 2.83 -4.45 -7.54
CA GLY A 47 3.07 -3.80 -8.82
C GLY A 47 2.36 -2.44 -8.86
N MET A 48 2.95 -1.47 -9.57
CA MET A 48 2.36 -0.13 -9.68
C MET A 48 0.97 -0.14 -10.33
N ASP A 49 0.70 -1.12 -11.20
CA ASP A 49 -0.54 -1.21 -11.98
C ASP A 49 -1.80 -1.44 -11.13
N CYS A 50 -1.69 -2.14 -9.99
CA CYS A 50 -2.82 -2.39 -9.09
C CYS A 50 -2.88 -1.40 -7.91
N LEU A 51 -1.82 -0.63 -7.71
CA LEU A 51 -1.68 0.27 -6.57
C LEU A 51 -2.54 1.53 -6.69
N SER A 52 -2.77 2.04 -7.90
CA SER A 52 -3.59 3.23 -8.10
C SER A 52 -5.00 3.04 -7.55
N ASP A 53 -5.61 1.90 -7.87
CA ASP A 53 -6.99 1.59 -7.53
C ASP A 53 -7.12 1.28 -6.03
N LEU A 54 -6.17 0.51 -5.51
CA LEU A 54 -6.07 0.17 -4.09
C LEU A 54 -5.93 1.44 -3.21
N LEU A 55 -5.07 2.38 -3.59
CA LEU A 55 -4.91 3.64 -2.86
C LEU A 55 -6.07 4.60 -3.06
N SER A 56 -6.74 4.55 -4.21
CA SER A 56 -7.95 5.32 -4.45
C SER A 56 -9.08 4.86 -3.52
N ASP A 57 -9.29 3.55 -3.40
CA ASP A 57 -10.28 2.98 -2.48
C ASP A 57 -9.98 3.36 -1.02
N ALA A 58 -8.74 3.18 -0.55
CA ALA A 58 -8.36 3.55 0.80
C ALA A 58 -8.66 5.02 1.13
N ARG A 59 -8.39 5.94 0.20
CA ARG A 59 -8.71 7.36 0.36
C ARG A 59 -10.22 7.61 0.38
N GLN A 60 -10.99 6.92 -0.45
CA GLN A 60 -12.46 7.00 -0.45
C GLN A 60 -13.07 6.47 0.85
N ALA A 61 -12.44 5.44 1.45
CA ALA A 61 -12.78 4.93 2.78
C ALA A 61 -12.35 5.88 3.94
N GLY A 62 -11.70 7.00 3.63
CA GLY A 62 -11.32 8.04 4.59
C GLY A 62 -9.92 7.88 5.20
N LEU A 63 -9.09 6.95 4.69
CA LEU A 63 -7.75 6.75 5.21
C LEU A 63 -6.78 7.84 4.74
N ALA A 64 -5.91 8.27 5.65
CA ALA A 64 -4.79 9.15 5.36
C ALA A 64 -3.64 8.35 4.71
N VAL A 65 -3.51 8.47 3.38
CA VAL A 65 -2.49 7.80 2.58
C VAL A 65 -1.32 8.72 2.26
N ARG A 66 -0.09 8.30 2.55
CA ARG A 66 1.15 9.01 2.17
C ARG A 66 1.92 8.21 1.12
N CYS A 67 2.34 8.87 0.03
CA CYS A 67 3.08 8.22 -1.05
C CYS A 67 4.48 8.83 -1.19
N PHE A 68 5.51 7.99 -1.15
CA PHE A 68 6.92 8.36 -1.33
C PHE A 68 7.56 7.73 -2.57
N VAL A 69 6.75 7.15 -3.46
CA VAL A 69 7.29 6.50 -4.67
C VAL A 69 7.74 7.57 -5.66
N VAL A 70 9.01 7.52 -6.04
CA VAL A 70 9.55 8.33 -7.13
C VAL A 70 9.15 7.67 -8.44
N VAL A 71 8.18 8.25 -9.14
CA VAL A 71 7.89 7.86 -10.53
C VAL A 71 9.03 8.41 -11.37
N VAL A 72 9.88 7.54 -11.90
CA VAL A 72 10.85 7.96 -12.91
C VAL A 72 10.02 8.24 -14.17
N ALA A 73 9.77 9.52 -14.47
CA ALA A 73 9.16 9.89 -15.73
C ALA A 73 10.15 9.56 -16.84
N GLU A 74 9.86 8.51 -17.63
CA GLU A 74 10.61 8.27 -18.87
C GLU A 74 10.43 9.49 -19.78
N SER A 75 11.55 10.12 -20.13
CA SER A 75 11.64 11.31 -20.99
C SER A 75 11.59 10.95 -22.47
#